data_AF-A0A127SNP1-F1
#
_entry.id   AF-A0A127SNP1-F1
#
_cell.length_a   1.000
_cell.length_b   1.000
_cell.length_c   1.000
_cell.angle_alpha   90.00
_cell.angle_beta   90.00
_cell.angle_gamma   90.00
#
_symmetry.space_group_name_H-M   'P 1'
#
loop_
_entity.id
_entity.type
_entity.pdbx_description
1 polymer ?
#
loop_
_entity_poly.entity_id
_entity_poly.type
_entity_poly.pdbx_seq_one_letter_code
_entity_poly.pdbx_strand_id
1 'polypeptide(L)'
;MRDKEIIFRPDRGKEKITFTPEKCIQVQFQYGSDIMMALDMCTHPGDPIDVQRRSVELTVRWGERCKAEFEKLIRQTKPEKRPLLFGIVQGGADPELRMECGRRLEEIGFDGYGFGGWPLDADGSFRADILKMAADAMPDHKIKYAMGLGKPEEIVQCVQMGYNLFDCVIPTREARHQRLYVFSENGATREGVRSGGKFYRFYYAMDDKNARDARPVDESCDCELCKNHSRAYLHHLFRVNDPQAMHLATAHNLRFFGRLMQLLQEK
;
A
#
# COMPACT_ATOMS: atom_id res chain seq x y z
N MET A 1 2.44 4.98 -23.88
CA MET A 1 1.07 4.48 -23.65
C MET A 1 0.19 4.84 -24.83
N ARG A 2 -0.83 4.05 -25.12
CA ARG A 2 -1.82 4.32 -26.17
C ARG A 2 -3.21 4.30 -25.54
N ASP A 3 -4.18 4.79 -26.28
CA ASP A 3 -5.56 4.93 -25.84
C ASP A 3 -6.24 3.64 -25.35
N LYS A 4 -5.86 2.48 -25.90
CA LYS A 4 -6.48 1.19 -25.57
C LYS A 4 -5.60 0.27 -24.73
N GLU A 5 -4.32 0.63 -24.56
CA GLU A 5 -3.28 -0.30 -24.09
C GLU A 5 -2.03 0.41 -23.57
N ILE A 6 -1.33 -0.24 -22.66
CA ILE A 6 0.05 0.09 -22.27
C ILE A 6 0.96 -0.93 -22.94
N ILE A 7 1.94 -0.43 -23.70
CA ILE A 7 3.00 -1.26 -24.28
C ILE A 7 4.26 -1.00 -23.46
N PHE A 8 4.79 -2.07 -22.88
CA PHE A 8 6.02 -2.07 -22.13
C PHE A 8 7.06 -2.94 -22.82
N ARG A 9 8.32 -2.54 -22.73
CA ARG A 9 9.45 -3.35 -23.16
C ARG A 9 10.40 -3.51 -21.97
N PRO A 10 10.58 -4.72 -21.44
CA PRO A 10 11.52 -4.95 -20.35
C PRO A 10 12.95 -4.59 -20.76
N ASP A 11 13.73 -4.05 -19.82
CA ASP A 11 15.16 -3.76 -20.03
C ASP A 11 15.95 -5.05 -20.35
N ARG A 12 15.55 -6.16 -19.72
CA ARG A 12 16.07 -7.50 -20.00
C ARG A 12 15.05 -8.27 -20.84
N GLY A 13 15.16 -8.16 -22.16
CA GLY A 13 14.33 -8.90 -23.10
C GLY A 13 14.08 -8.13 -24.40
N LYS A 14 13.68 -8.87 -25.46
CA LYS A 14 13.27 -8.24 -26.73
C LYS A 14 11.76 -8.20 -26.92
N GLU A 15 11.01 -8.97 -26.14
CA GLU A 15 9.57 -9.08 -26.29
C GLU A 15 8.83 -7.87 -25.73
N LYS A 16 7.82 -7.43 -26.48
CA LYS A 16 6.92 -6.36 -26.05
C LYS A 16 5.78 -6.99 -25.26
N ILE A 17 5.49 -6.43 -24.10
CA ILE A 17 4.35 -6.81 -23.28
C ILE A 17 3.26 -5.76 -23.48
N THR A 18 2.06 -6.23 -23.81
CA THR A 18 0.88 -5.36 -23.98
C THR A 18 -0.10 -5.62 -22.86
N PHE A 19 -0.32 -4.60 -22.03
CA PHE A 19 -1.36 -4.57 -21.02
C PHE A 19 -2.60 -3.89 -21.59
N THR A 20 -3.72 -4.61 -21.60
CA THR A 20 -5.05 -4.05 -21.87
C THR A 20 -5.91 -4.26 -20.62
N PRO A 21 -6.95 -3.44 -20.41
CA PRO A 21 -7.93 -3.66 -19.34
C PRO A 21 -8.37 -5.13 -19.21
N GLU A 22 -8.74 -5.77 -20.32
CA GLU A 22 -9.22 -7.15 -20.32
C GLU A 22 -8.13 -8.14 -19.93
N LYS A 23 -6.93 -8.00 -20.51
CA LYS A 23 -5.80 -8.88 -20.18
C LYS A 23 -5.39 -8.78 -18.71
N CYS A 24 -5.39 -7.57 -18.15
CA CYS A 24 -5.07 -7.36 -16.74
C CYS A 24 -6.07 -8.09 -15.83
N ILE A 25 -7.37 -8.04 -16.15
CA ILE A 25 -8.38 -8.77 -15.38
C ILE A 25 -8.25 -10.28 -15.57
N GLN A 26 -8.05 -10.76 -16.80
CA GLN A 26 -7.88 -12.18 -17.10
C GLN A 26 -6.70 -12.80 -16.34
N VAL A 27 -5.56 -12.10 -16.30
CA VAL A 27 -4.36 -12.58 -15.60
C VAL A 27 -4.57 -12.61 -14.09
N GLN A 28 -5.16 -11.56 -13.50
CA GLN A 28 -5.50 -11.55 -12.06
C GLN A 28 -6.48 -12.68 -11.71
N PHE A 29 -7.43 -12.99 -12.61
CA PHE A 29 -8.34 -14.13 -12.44
C PHE A 29 -7.59 -15.47 -12.45
N GLN A 30 -6.64 -15.64 -13.36
CA GLN A 30 -5.82 -16.87 -13.44
C GLN A 30 -4.93 -17.05 -12.20
N TYR A 31 -4.48 -15.96 -11.57
CA TYR A 31 -3.76 -16.03 -10.30
C TYR A 31 -4.64 -16.36 -9.10
N GLY A 32 -5.97 -16.35 -9.26
CA GLY A 32 -6.90 -16.59 -8.15
C GLY A 32 -6.95 -15.44 -7.15
N SER A 33 -6.72 -14.20 -7.60
CA SER A 33 -6.72 -13.02 -6.72
C SER A 33 -8.10 -12.80 -6.07
N ASP A 34 -8.13 -12.70 -4.74
CA ASP A 34 -9.34 -12.32 -3.98
C ASP A 34 -9.77 -10.87 -4.20
N ILE A 35 -8.82 -9.97 -4.45
CA ILE A 35 -9.06 -8.55 -4.78
C ILE A 35 -8.24 -8.23 -6.02
N MET A 36 -8.91 -7.73 -7.05
CA MET A 36 -8.33 -7.34 -8.33
C MET A 36 -8.37 -5.81 -8.47
N MET A 37 -7.37 -5.26 -9.15
CA MET A 37 -7.28 -3.83 -9.44
C MET A 37 -7.59 -3.58 -10.91
N ALA A 38 -8.43 -2.58 -11.18
CA ALA A 38 -8.64 -2.09 -12.54
C ALA A 38 -7.37 -1.43 -13.08
N LEU A 39 -7.12 -1.58 -14.38
CA LEU A 39 -6.01 -0.89 -15.04
C LEU A 39 -6.31 0.61 -15.12
N ASP A 40 -5.36 1.43 -14.66
CA ASP A 40 -5.46 2.88 -14.63
C ASP A 40 -4.25 3.55 -15.31
N MET A 41 -4.30 4.88 -15.44
CA MET A 41 -3.19 5.67 -15.94
C MET A 41 -2.64 6.58 -14.84
N CYS A 42 -1.57 6.14 -14.18
CA CYS A 42 -0.90 6.93 -13.16
C CYS A 42 -0.13 8.12 -13.74
N THR A 43 -0.24 9.27 -13.07
CA THR A 43 0.48 10.53 -13.36
C THR A 43 1.18 11.04 -12.12
N HIS A 44 2.19 11.90 -12.30
CA HIS A 44 2.76 12.65 -11.18
C HIS A 44 1.80 13.79 -10.82
N PRO A 45 1.58 14.12 -9.53
CA PRO A 45 0.61 15.16 -9.16
C PRO A 45 0.90 16.56 -9.72
N GLY A 46 2.18 16.84 -9.99
CA GLY A 46 2.63 18.09 -10.63
C GLY A 46 2.60 18.09 -12.16
N ASP A 47 2.13 17.02 -12.82
CA ASP A 47 2.01 17.01 -14.28
C ASP A 47 0.94 18.03 -14.75
N PRO A 48 1.08 18.57 -15.97
CA PRO A 48 0.14 19.53 -16.54
C PRO A 48 -1.33 19.08 -16.52
N ILE A 49 -2.25 20.03 -16.39
CA ILE A 49 -3.69 19.75 -16.22
C ILE A 49 -4.31 18.93 -17.37
N ASP A 50 -3.82 19.10 -18.60
CA ASP A 50 -4.24 18.32 -19.76
C ASP A 50 -3.78 16.85 -19.66
N VAL A 51 -2.61 16.60 -19.08
CA VAL A 51 -2.12 15.25 -18.76
C VAL A 51 -2.97 14.60 -17.67
N GLN A 52 -3.30 15.34 -16.61
CA GLN A 52 -4.19 14.85 -15.54
C GLN A 52 -5.58 14.50 -16.07
N ARG A 53 -6.18 15.39 -16.87
CA ARG A 53 -7.49 15.16 -17.49
C ARG A 53 -7.47 13.93 -18.41
N ARG A 54 -6.39 13.76 -19.19
CA ARG A 54 -6.21 12.57 -20.03
C ARG A 54 -6.11 11.30 -19.20
N SER A 55 -5.40 11.35 -18.07
CA SER A 55 -5.30 10.21 -17.13
C SER A 55 -6.66 9.83 -16.57
N VAL A 56 -7.47 10.80 -16.13
CA VAL A 56 -8.84 10.55 -15.65
C VAL A 56 -9.69 9.91 -16.73
N GLU A 57 -9.69 10.47 -17.94
CA GLU A 57 -10.49 9.94 -19.05
C GLU A 57 -10.10 8.50 -19.42
N LEU A 58 -8.80 8.21 -19.50
CA LEU A 58 -8.32 6.86 -19.78
C LEU A 58 -8.63 5.89 -18.64
N THR A 59 -8.49 6.33 -17.39
CA THR A 59 -8.77 5.52 -16.19
C THR A 59 -10.24 5.13 -16.12
N VAL A 60 -11.16 6.06 -16.38
CA VAL A 60 -12.60 5.74 -16.42
C VAL A 60 -12.91 4.77 -17.56
N ARG A 61 -12.45 5.07 -18.79
CA ARG A 61 -12.69 4.22 -19.97
C ARG A 61 -12.09 2.82 -19.83
N TRP A 62 -10.93 2.71 -19.19
CA TRP A 62 -10.30 1.43 -18.90
C TRP A 62 -11.00 0.71 -17.74
N GLY A 63 -11.50 1.45 -16.75
CA GLY A 63 -12.33 0.94 -15.67
C GLY A 63 -13.61 0.25 -16.17
N GLU A 64 -14.33 0.87 -17.12
CA GLU A 64 -15.52 0.28 -17.75
C GLU A 64 -15.18 -1.07 -18.42
N ARG A 65 -14.08 -1.12 -19.15
CA ARG A 65 -13.61 -2.33 -19.83
C ARG A 65 -13.17 -3.41 -18.85
N CYS A 66 -12.48 -3.02 -17.76
CA CYS A 66 -12.12 -3.93 -16.67
C CYS A 66 -13.38 -4.54 -16.04
N LYS A 67 -14.36 -3.70 -15.70
CA LYS A 67 -15.63 -4.14 -15.10
C LYS A 67 -16.38 -5.09 -16.02
N ALA A 68 -16.48 -4.77 -17.31
CA ALA A 68 -17.14 -5.63 -18.29
C ALA A 68 -16.49 -7.02 -18.41
N GLU A 69 -15.16 -7.08 -18.49
CA GLU A 69 -14.44 -8.36 -18.56
C GLU A 69 -14.54 -9.15 -17.25
N PHE A 70 -14.46 -8.47 -16.10
CA PHE A 70 -14.65 -9.06 -14.79
C PHE A 70 -16.02 -9.74 -14.67
N GLU A 71 -17.11 -9.01 -14.97
CA GLU A 71 -18.47 -9.55 -14.88
C GLU A 71 -18.69 -10.71 -15.86
N LYS A 72 -18.08 -10.66 -17.04
CA LYS A 72 -18.07 -11.79 -17.99
C LYS A 72 -17.39 -13.02 -17.40
N LEU A 73 -16.21 -12.88 -16.79
CA LEU A 73 -15.48 -13.99 -16.19
C LEU A 73 -16.22 -14.57 -14.98
N ILE A 74 -16.83 -13.73 -14.13
CA ILE A 74 -17.68 -14.19 -13.01
C ILE A 74 -18.83 -15.06 -13.53
N ARG A 75 -19.53 -14.64 -14.58
CA ARG A 75 -20.63 -15.42 -15.17
C ARG A 75 -20.16 -16.75 -15.78
N GLN A 76 -18.98 -16.76 -16.39
CA GLN A 76 -18.42 -17.94 -17.06
C GLN A 76 -17.89 -18.97 -16.08
N THR A 77 -17.16 -18.53 -15.06
CA THR A 77 -16.43 -19.42 -14.14
C THR A 77 -17.24 -19.78 -12.90
N LYS A 78 -18.18 -18.91 -12.48
CA LYS A 78 -19.02 -19.09 -11.27
C LYS A 78 -18.17 -19.51 -10.05
N PRO A 79 -17.19 -18.69 -9.65
CA PRO A 79 -16.31 -19.07 -8.55
C PRO A 79 -17.12 -19.21 -7.26
N GLU A 80 -16.72 -20.14 -6.38
CA GLU A 80 -17.39 -20.36 -5.09
C GLU A 80 -17.46 -19.07 -4.25
N LYS A 81 -16.39 -18.28 -4.29
CA LYS A 81 -16.31 -16.95 -3.71
C LYS A 81 -16.04 -15.94 -4.82
N ARG A 82 -16.92 -14.96 -4.98
CA ARG A 82 -16.72 -13.86 -5.94
C ARG A 82 -15.55 -12.98 -5.46
N PRO A 83 -14.45 -12.85 -6.22
CA PRO A 83 -13.40 -11.87 -5.90
C PRO A 83 -13.95 -10.44 -5.94
N LEU A 84 -13.23 -9.49 -5.37
CA LEU A 84 -13.56 -8.06 -5.43
C LEU A 84 -12.82 -7.38 -6.59
N LEU A 85 -13.42 -6.34 -7.18
CA LEU A 85 -12.76 -5.49 -8.16
C LEU A 85 -12.75 -4.03 -7.67
N PHE A 86 -11.56 -3.44 -7.61
CA PHE A 86 -11.37 -2.06 -7.17
C PHE A 86 -11.10 -1.13 -8.35
N GLY A 87 -11.74 0.04 -8.32
CA GLY A 87 -11.43 1.16 -9.22
C GLY A 87 -10.33 2.05 -8.62
N ILE A 88 -9.61 2.79 -9.44
CA ILE A 88 -8.48 3.61 -8.99
C ILE A 88 -8.78 5.08 -9.29
N VAL A 89 -8.92 5.90 -8.25
CA VAL A 89 -9.22 7.33 -8.40
C VAL A 89 -7.94 8.06 -8.80
N GLN A 90 -7.94 8.67 -9.98
CA GLN A 90 -6.87 9.53 -10.52
C GLN A 90 -7.29 11.02 -10.48
N GLY A 91 -6.39 11.91 -10.91
CA GLY A 91 -6.67 13.36 -10.96
C GLY A 91 -5.54 14.26 -10.46
N GLY A 92 -4.37 13.70 -10.14
CA GLY A 92 -3.22 14.47 -9.69
C GLY A 92 -3.51 15.27 -8.41
N ALA A 93 -3.09 16.54 -8.39
CA ALA A 93 -3.36 17.51 -7.32
C ALA A 93 -4.59 18.40 -7.59
N ASP A 94 -5.45 18.04 -8.55
CA ASP A 94 -6.65 18.81 -8.91
C ASP A 94 -7.90 18.22 -8.24
N PRO A 95 -8.58 18.96 -7.35
CA PRO A 95 -9.72 18.43 -6.60
C PRO A 95 -10.95 18.18 -7.49
N GLU A 96 -11.17 18.98 -8.54
CA GLU A 96 -12.31 18.81 -9.44
C GLU A 96 -12.17 17.54 -10.27
N LEU A 97 -10.97 17.29 -10.81
CA LEU A 97 -10.67 16.05 -11.54
C LEU A 97 -10.74 14.82 -10.65
N ARG A 98 -10.32 14.91 -9.38
CA ARG A 98 -10.47 13.82 -8.40
C ARG A 98 -11.94 13.48 -8.19
N MET A 99 -12.77 14.49 -7.92
CA MET A 99 -14.21 14.30 -7.74
C MET A 99 -14.90 13.78 -9.01
N GLU A 100 -14.51 14.28 -10.19
CA GLU A 100 -15.03 13.78 -11.46
C GLU A 100 -14.69 12.30 -11.65
N CYS A 101 -13.43 11.92 -11.44
CA CYS A 101 -12.97 10.55 -11.56
C CYS A 101 -13.71 9.63 -10.58
N GLY A 102 -13.80 10.04 -9.31
CA GLY A 102 -14.52 9.32 -8.26
C GLY A 102 -15.97 9.05 -8.62
N ARG A 103 -16.73 10.10 -8.99
CA ARG A 103 -18.14 9.98 -9.40
C ARG A 103 -18.32 9.03 -10.59
N ARG A 104 -17.50 9.18 -11.64
CA ARG A 104 -17.59 8.33 -12.85
C ARG A 104 -17.24 6.87 -12.54
N LEU A 105 -16.27 6.60 -11.66
CA LEU A 105 -15.95 5.25 -11.21
C LEU A 105 -17.05 4.67 -10.29
N GLU A 106 -17.71 5.50 -9.48
CA GLU A 106 -18.87 5.07 -8.69
C GLU A 106 -20.03 4.63 -9.58
N GLU A 107 -20.33 5.38 -10.65
CA GLU A 107 -21.36 5.03 -11.64
C GLU A 107 -21.11 3.68 -12.32
N ILE A 108 -19.84 3.28 -12.51
CA ILE A 108 -19.46 1.96 -13.05
C ILE A 108 -19.72 0.83 -12.03
N GLY A 109 -19.63 1.11 -10.74
CA GLY A 109 -19.94 0.18 -9.65
C GLY A 109 -18.81 -0.81 -9.31
N PHE A 110 -17.81 -0.33 -8.56
CA PHE A 110 -16.73 -1.15 -8.00
C PHE A 110 -17.03 -1.60 -6.55
N ASP A 111 -16.27 -2.59 -6.08
CA ASP A 111 -16.40 -3.12 -4.72
C ASP A 111 -15.59 -2.29 -3.69
N GLY A 112 -14.57 -1.57 -4.17
CA GLY A 112 -13.73 -0.66 -3.41
C GLY A 112 -12.96 0.28 -4.33
N TYR A 113 -12.28 1.26 -3.74
CA TYR A 113 -11.62 2.33 -4.47
C TYR A 113 -10.21 2.57 -3.92
N GLY A 114 -9.23 2.61 -4.82
CA GLY A 114 -7.83 2.86 -4.49
C GLY A 114 -7.40 4.27 -4.83
N PHE A 115 -6.46 4.79 -4.05
CA PHE A 115 -5.72 6.01 -4.36
C PHE A 115 -4.79 5.76 -5.56
N GLY A 116 -5.04 6.47 -6.66
CA GLY A 116 -4.14 6.53 -7.81
C GLY A 116 -3.23 7.76 -7.76
N GLY A 117 -1.96 7.58 -8.10
CA GLY A 117 -0.97 8.66 -8.22
C GLY A 117 0.20 8.50 -7.25
N TRP A 118 1.03 9.55 -7.20
CA TRP A 118 2.20 9.59 -6.34
C TRP A 118 1.92 10.46 -5.10
N PRO A 119 2.00 9.94 -3.87
CA PRO A 119 1.57 10.67 -2.67
C PRO A 119 2.68 11.52 -2.04
N LEU A 120 3.75 11.81 -2.80
CA LEU A 120 4.90 12.58 -2.34
C LEU A 120 5.14 13.78 -3.27
N ASP A 121 5.73 14.83 -2.75
CA ASP A 121 6.27 15.93 -3.55
C ASP A 121 7.71 15.63 -4.03
N ALA A 122 8.34 16.64 -4.62
CA ALA A 122 9.67 16.52 -5.23
C ALA A 122 10.78 16.24 -4.21
N ASP A 123 10.60 16.65 -2.94
CA ASP A 123 11.50 16.36 -1.82
C ASP A 123 11.17 15.05 -1.09
N GLY A 124 10.11 14.35 -1.51
CA GLY A 124 9.70 13.09 -0.92
C GLY A 124 8.89 13.25 0.38
N SER A 125 8.39 14.45 0.64
CA SER A 125 7.49 14.78 1.74
C SER A 125 6.07 14.35 1.42
N PHE A 126 5.37 13.91 2.47
CA PHE A 126 4.03 13.34 2.36
C PHE A 126 2.98 14.42 2.06
N ARG A 127 2.20 14.22 1.00
CA ARG A 127 1.13 15.14 0.57
C ARG A 127 -0.23 14.68 1.07
N ALA A 128 -0.51 14.99 2.34
CA ALA A 128 -1.77 14.66 3.02
C ALA A 128 -3.01 15.24 2.33
N ASP A 129 -2.87 16.43 1.72
CA ASP A 129 -3.92 17.11 0.99
C ASP A 129 -4.40 16.33 -0.24
N ILE A 130 -3.47 15.77 -1.03
CA ILE A 130 -3.79 14.96 -2.22
C ILE A 130 -4.53 13.68 -1.81
N LEU A 131 -4.09 13.04 -0.73
CA LEU A 131 -4.73 11.85 -0.19
C LEU A 131 -6.13 12.14 0.31
N LYS A 132 -6.34 13.27 0.98
CA LYS A 132 -7.66 13.72 1.42
C LYS A 132 -8.59 13.99 0.25
N MET A 133 -8.12 14.70 -0.79
CA MET A 133 -8.91 14.94 -2.01
C MET A 133 -9.37 13.62 -2.66
N ALA A 134 -8.48 12.64 -2.75
CA ALA A 134 -8.84 11.34 -3.28
C ALA A 134 -9.81 10.58 -2.37
N ALA A 135 -9.63 10.64 -1.04
CA ALA A 135 -10.54 10.01 -0.09
C ALA A 135 -11.96 10.62 -0.18
N ASP A 136 -12.07 11.93 -0.36
CA ASP A 136 -13.35 12.64 -0.51
C ASP A 136 -14.07 12.29 -1.81
N ALA A 137 -13.33 11.92 -2.84
CA ALA A 137 -13.87 11.43 -4.10
C ALA A 137 -14.30 9.96 -4.06
N MET A 138 -14.02 9.23 -2.96
CA MET A 138 -14.39 7.83 -2.80
C MET A 138 -15.63 7.69 -1.90
N PRO A 139 -16.55 6.76 -2.20
CA PRO A 139 -17.74 6.56 -1.37
C PRO A 139 -17.38 6.07 0.04
N ASP A 140 -17.92 6.70 1.09
CA ASP A 140 -17.62 6.37 2.49
C ASP A 140 -18.04 4.96 2.92
N HIS A 141 -19.04 4.40 2.24
CA HIS A 141 -19.58 3.06 2.51
C HIS A 141 -18.78 1.94 1.82
N LYS A 142 -17.66 2.27 1.15
CA LYS A 142 -16.81 1.34 0.39
C LYS A 142 -15.41 1.26 1.00
N ILE A 143 -14.66 0.22 0.61
CA ILE A 143 -13.25 0.09 1.01
C ILE A 143 -12.45 1.20 0.31
N LYS A 144 -11.68 1.96 1.08
CA LYS A 144 -10.75 2.99 0.60
C LYS A 144 -9.32 2.50 0.80
N TYR A 145 -8.63 2.27 -0.31
CA TYR A 145 -7.30 1.67 -0.35
C TYR A 145 -6.21 2.71 -0.61
N ALA A 146 -5.36 2.96 0.38
CA ALA A 146 -4.19 3.81 0.26
C ALA A 146 -3.01 3.01 -0.31
N MET A 147 -2.76 3.18 -1.60
CA MET A 147 -1.75 2.41 -2.34
C MET A 147 -0.33 2.95 -2.11
N GLY A 148 0.60 2.08 -1.76
CA GLY A 148 2.04 2.39 -1.66
C GLY A 148 2.45 3.27 -0.47
N LEU A 149 1.59 3.42 0.54
CA LEU A 149 1.82 4.25 1.72
C LEU A 149 2.05 3.40 2.97
N GLY A 150 3.07 3.73 3.77
CA GLY A 150 3.40 2.87 4.89
C GLY A 150 4.43 3.38 5.89
N LYS A 151 4.69 4.68 6.02
CA LYS A 151 5.25 5.14 7.29
C LYS A 151 4.16 5.10 8.36
N PRO A 152 4.48 4.75 9.63
CA PRO A 152 3.47 4.64 10.68
C PRO A 152 2.61 5.90 10.85
N GLU A 153 3.22 7.08 10.80
CA GLU A 153 2.52 8.36 10.90
C GLU A 153 1.62 8.66 9.69
N GLU A 154 1.99 8.22 8.49
CA GLU A 154 1.19 8.39 7.27
C GLU A 154 -0.07 7.51 7.33
N ILE A 155 0.06 6.28 7.82
CA ILE A 155 -1.07 5.36 8.02
C ILE A 155 -2.08 5.98 8.99
N VAL A 156 -1.61 6.53 10.12
CA VAL A 156 -2.50 7.17 11.11
C VAL A 156 -3.30 8.29 10.47
N GLN A 157 -2.64 9.17 9.70
CA GLN A 157 -3.32 10.27 8.99
C GLN A 157 -4.32 9.75 7.96
N CYS A 158 -3.95 8.73 7.18
CA CYS A 158 -4.85 8.16 6.17
C CYS A 158 -6.08 7.49 6.80
N VAL A 159 -5.94 6.82 7.96
CA VAL A 159 -7.09 6.28 8.69
C VAL A 159 -8.05 7.40 9.11
N GLN A 160 -7.53 8.55 9.55
CA GLN A 160 -8.36 9.73 9.88
C GLN A 160 -9.07 10.32 8.65
N MET A 161 -8.57 10.06 7.43
CA MET A 161 -9.21 10.44 6.17
C MET A 161 -10.21 9.38 5.66
N GLY A 162 -10.38 8.26 6.38
CA GLY A 162 -11.30 7.17 6.03
C GLY A 162 -10.67 6.02 5.25
N TYR A 163 -9.35 5.99 5.03
CA TYR A 163 -8.68 4.83 4.43
C TYR A 163 -8.63 3.65 5.39
N ASN A 164 -8.88 2.45 4.87
CA ASN A 164 -9.00 1.23 5.66
C ASN A 164 -8.23 0.02 5.09
N LEU A 165 -7.61 0.16 3.92
CA LEU A 165 -6.69 -0.82 3.34
C LEU A 165 -5.38 -0.11 2.94
N PHE A 166 -4.25 -0.80 3.12
CA PHE A 166 -2.91 -0.26 2.91
C PHE A 166 -1.97 -1.34 2.36
N ASP A 167 -1.00 -0.93 1.55
CA ASP A 167 0.15 -1.74 1.17
C ASP A 167 1.42 -0.89 1.18
N CYS A 168 2.55 -1.49 1.58
CA CYS A 168 3.83 -0.81 1.47
C CYS A 168 5.01 -1.78 1.56
N VAL A 169 6.08 -1.47 0.85
CA VAL A 169 7.36 -2.20 0.94
C VAL A 169 8.18 -1.81 2.16
N ILE A 170 7.91 -0.66 2.78
CA ILE A 170 8.70 -0.08 3.88
C ILE A 170 9.01 -1.10 4.99
N PRO A 171 8.03 -1.83 5.56
CA PRO A 171 8.31 -2.74 6.68
C PRO A 171 9.40 -3.77 6.34
N THR A 172 9.34 -4.34 5.14
CA THR A 172 10.30 -5.37 4.71
C THR A 172 11.62 -4.77 4.22
N ARG A 173 11.59 -3.62 3.54
CA ARG A 173 12.79 -2.92 3.06
C ARG A 173 13.66 -2.49 4.23
N GLU A 174 13.05 -1.90 5.25
CA GLU A 174 13.77 -1.42 6.44
C GLU A 174 14.35 -2.57 7.25
N ALA A 175 13.63 -3.69 7.37
CA ALA A 175 14.15 -4.90 8.01
C ALA A 175 15.43 -5.42 7.32
N ARG A 176 15.44 -5.47 5.97
CA ARG A 176 16.64 -5.87 5.20
C ARG A 176 17.78 -4.87 5.33
N HIS A 177 17.47 -3.60 5.57
CA HIS A 177 18.44 -2.56 5.94
C HIS A 177 18.71 -2.49 7.45
N GLN A 178 18.42 -3.56 8.20
CA GLN A 178 18.78 -3.73 9.62
C GLN A 178 18.11 -2.71 10.56
N ARG A 179 17.02 -2.07 10.10
CA ARG A 179 16.25 -1.08 10.85
C ARG A 179 14.88 -1.63 11.20
N LEU A 180 14.62 -1.73 12.50
CA LEU A 180 13.38 -2.27 13.06
C LEU A 180 12.52 -1.18 13.69
N TYR A 181 11.21 -1.34 13.58
CA TYR A 181 10.22 -0.48 14.24
C TYR A 181 9.90 -1.02 15.63
N VAL A 182 9.96 -0.17 16.65
CA VAL A 182 9.63 -0.50 18.04
C VAL A 182 8.76 0.60 18.61
N PHE A 183 7.66 0.25 19.27
CA PHE A 183 6.82 1.27 19.91
C PHE A 183 7.60 2.02 21.00
N SER A 184 7.33 3.31 21.14
CA SER A 184 7.84 4.11 22.26
C SER A 184 7.16 3.67 23.57
N GLU A 185 7.75 4.04 24.70
CA GLU A 185 7.12 3.92 26.01
C GLU A 185 5.78 4.69 25.98
N ASN A 186 4.65 3.99 26.14
CA ASN A 186 3.26 4.46 25.95
C ASN A 186 2.73 4.57 24.50
N GLY A 187 3.57 4.35 23.50
CA GLY A 187 3.17 4.42 22.08
C GLY A 187 2.32 3.24 21.61
N ALA A 188 2.41 2.08 22.27
CA ALA A 188 1.67 0.86 21.93
C ALA A 188 0.21 0.85 22.42
N THR A 189 -0.46 2.00 22.42
CA THR A 189 -1.85 2.19 22.88
C THR A 189 -2.66 2.93 21.82
N ARG A 190 -4.00 2.88 21.92
CA ARG A 190 -4.89 3.59 20.98
C ARG A 190 -4.70 5.10 21.06
N GLU A 191 -4.54 5.60 22.27
CA GLU A 191 -4.33 7.01 22.60
C GLU A 191 -2.92 7.42 22.17
N GLY A 192 -1.91 6.58 22.42
CA GLY A 192 -0.52 6.82 22.05
C GLY A 192 -0.33 7.02 20.55
N VAL A 193 -0.87 6.13 19.72
CA VAL A 193 -0.76 6.26 18.24
C VAL A 193 -1.59 7.41 17.68
N ARG A 194 -2.60 7.91 18.40
CA ARG A 194 -3.45 9.05 18.00
C ARG A 194 -3.03 10.39 18.63
N SER A 195 -2.01 10.41 19.48
CA SER A 195 -1.60 11.60 20.23
C SER A 195 -0.99 12.73 19.37
N GLY A 196 -0.69 12.47 18.09
CA GLY A 196 0.05 13.38 17.21
C GLY A 196 1.57 13.43 17.47
N GLY A 197 2.04 12.80 18.56
CA GLY A 197 3.46 12.65 18.87
C GLY A 197 4.11 11.43 18.23
N LYS A 198 5.44 11.32 18.36
CA LYS A 198 6.21 10.18 17.86
C LYS A 198 6.00 8.94 18.75
N PHE A 199 5.15 8.02 18.31
CA PHE A 199 4.77 6.80 19.05
C PHE A 199 5.67 5.58 18.80
N TYR A 200 6.72 5.72 17.98
CA TYR A 200 7.67 4.66 17.72
C TYR A 200 9.10 5.19 17.61
N ARG A 201 10.06 4.29 17.73
CA ARG A 201 11.48 4.55 17.51
C ARG A 201 12.08 3.49 16.61
N PHE A 202 13.19 3.85 15.99
CA PHE A 202 14.00 2.87 15.28
C PHE A 202 14.90 2.12 16.27
N TYR A 203 14.99 0.81 16.06
CA TYR A 203 16.02 -0.03 16.61
C TYR A 203 16.96 -0.44 15.47
N TYR A 204 18.24 -0.10 15.60
CA TYR A 204 19.26 -0.41 14.62
C TYR A 204 20.00 -1.67 15.07
N ALA A 205 19.81 -2.78 14.37
CA ALA A 205 20.28 -4.09 14.84
C ALA A 205 21.81 -4.16 14.97
N MET A 206 22.53 -3.41 14.13
CA MET A 206 23.99 -3.40 14.07
C MET A 206 24.68 -2.41 15.01
N ASP A 207 23.95 -1.68 15.87
CA ASP A 207 24.61 -0.87 16.92
C ASP A 207 25.45 -1.78 17.83
N ASP A 208 26.68 -1.37 18.15
CA ASP A 208 27.66 -2.17 18.92
C ASP A 208 27.13 -2.61 20.29
N LYS A 209 26.31 -1.76 20.94
CA LYS A 209 25.67 -2.07 22.23
C LYS A 209 24.83 -3.35 22.18
N ASN A 210 24.33 -3.75 21.01
CA ASN A 210 23.48 -4.91 20.84
C ASN A 210 24.29 -6.21 20.78
N ALA A 211 25.59 -6.17 20.47
CA ALA A 211 26.41 -7.37 20.24
C ALA A 211 26.47 -8.33 21.44
N ARG A 212 26.15 -7.84 22.65
CA ARG A 212 26.09 -8.63 23.89
C ARG A 212 24.79 -8.43 24.67
N ASP A 213 23.78 -7.79 24.07
CA ASP A 213 22.49 -7.54 24.75
C ASP A 213 21.59 -8.78 24.65
N ALA A 214 21.34 -9.42 25.80
CA ALA A 214 20.53 -10.63 25.90
C ALA A 214 19.01 -10.36 25.85
N ARG A 215 18.58 -9.10 25.91
CA ARG A 215 17.16 -8.72 25.85
C ARG A 215 16.59 -8.92 24.44
N PRO A 216 15.25 -9.02 24.30
CA PRO A 216 14.60 -8.99 22.99
C PRO A 216 14.62 -7.59 22.37
N VAL A 217 14.35 -7.47 21.07
CA VAL A 217 14.27 -6.17 20.39
C VAL A 217 13.19 -5.27 21.03
N ASP A 218 11.99 -5.83 21.24
CA ASP A 218 10.84 -5.18 21.87
C ASP A 218 10.20 -6.16 22.87
N GLU A 219 10.24 -5.84 24.17
CA GLU A 219 9.70 -6.68 25.25
C GLU A 219 8.17 -6.82 25.19
N SER A 220 7.48 -5.92 24.49
CA SER A 220 6.02 -5.97 24.30
C SER A 220 5.60 -6.74 23.05
N CYS A 221 6.55 -7.13 22.20
CA CYS A 221 6.27 -7.76 20.92
C CYS A 221 6.25 -9.28 21.04
N ASP A 222 5.24 -9.89 20.44
CA ASP A 222 4.96 -11.32 20.51
C ASP A 222 5.36 -12.09 19.23
N CYS A 223 6.18 -11.47 18.38
CA CYS A 223 6.74 -12.08 17.18
C CYS A 223 7.84 -13.11 17.51
N GLU A 224 8.19 -13.93 16.51
CA GLU A 224 9.24 -14.96 16.63
C GLU A 224 10.57 -14.41 17.15
N LEU A 225 11.02 -13.27 16.58
CA LEU A 225 12.25 -12.62 17.00
C LEU A 225 12.23 -12.21 18.48
N CYS A 226 11.15 -11.56 18.93
CA CYS A 226 11.10 -11.00 20.28
C CYS A 226 10.79 -12.05 21.36
N LYS A 227 10.14 -13.17 21.00
CA LYS A 227 9.86 -14.25 21.96
C LYS A 227 11.04 -15.18 22.18
N ASN A 228 11.80 -15.48 21.12
CA ASN A 228 12.72 -16.61 21.13
C ASN A 228 14.20 -16.21 20.98
N HIS A 229 14.48 -14.95 20.65
CA HIS A 229 15.82 -14.52 20.29
C HIS A 229 16.22 -13.20 20.95
N SER A 230 17.51 -13.06 21.24
CA SER A 230 18.09 -11.84 21.78
C SER A 230 18.51 -10.86 20.68
N ARG A 231 18.69 -9.61 21.07
CA ARG A 231 19.35 -8.57 20.26
C ARG A 231 20.75 -9.00 19.81
N ALA A 232 21.51 -9.63 20.71
CA ALA A 232 22.84 -10.18 20.40
C ALA A 232 22.80 -11.26 19.33
N TYR A 233 21.82 -12.17 19.39
CA TYR A 233 21.66 -13.20 18.37
C TYR A 233 21.34 -12.59 17.00
N LEU A 234 20.38 -11.66 16.94
CA LEU A 234 20.06 -10.97 15.68
C LEU A 234 21.26 -10.19 15.12
N HIS A 235 21.98 -9.46 15.99
CA HIS A 235 23.20 -8.74 15.61
C HIS A 235 24.24 -9.71 15.02
N HIS A 236 24.46 -10.86 15.68
CA HIS A 236 25.35 -11.90 15.18
C HIS A 236 24.93 -12.43 13.81
N LEU A 237 23.65 -12.77 13.61
CA LEU A 237 23.16 -13.26 12.32
C LEU A 237 23.40 -12.26 11.19
N PHE A 238 23.13 -10.96 11.43
CA PHE A 238 23.46 -9.92 10.45
C PHE A 238 24.97 -9.80 10.19
N ARG A 239 25.80 -9.90 11.24
CA ARG A 239 27.27 -9.86 11.11
C ARG A 239 27.82 -10.98 10.24
N VAL A 240 27.24 -12.18 10.30
CA VAL A 240 27.68 -13.34 9.49
C VAL A 240 26.92 -13.47 8.17
N ASN A 241 26.06 -12.50 7.83
CA ASN A 241 25.19 -12.51 6.65
C ASN A 241 24.28 -13.74 6.56
N ASP A 242 23.79 -14.23 7.69
CA ASP A 242 22.82 -15.32 7.71
C ASP A 242 21.44 -14.80 7.25
N PRO A 243 20.80 -15.40 6.22
CA PRO A 243 19.47 -15.01 5.74
C PRO A 243 18.40 -15.00 6.82
N GLN A 244 18.55 -15.82 7.87
CA GLN A 244 17.62 -15.85 9.00
C GLN A 244 17.51 -14.50 9.70
N ALA A 245 18.55 -13.65 9.67
CA ALA A 245 18.47 -12.29 10.19
C ALA A 245 17.37 -11.48 9.49
N MET A 246 17.31 -11.56 8.15
CA MET A 246 16.32 -10.85 7.35
C MET A 246 14.91 -11.41 7.57
N HIS A 247 14.76 -12.73 7.72
CA HIS A 247 13.47 -13.34 8.03
C HIS A 247 12.93 -12.86 9.38
N LEU A 248 13.74 -12.94 10.43
CA LEU A 248 13.36 -12.52 11.78
C LEU A 248 13.05 -11.02 11.85
N ALA A 249 13.91 -10.20 11.24
CA ALA A 249 13.72 -8.76 11.15
C ALA A 249 12.43 -8.38 10.39
N THR A 250 12.16 -9.06 9.28
CA THR A 250 10.96 -8.82 8.46
C THR A 250 9.70 -9.23 9.22
N ALA A 251 9.70 -10.39 9.86
CA ALA A 251 8.59 -10.85 10.69
C ALA A 251 8.28 -9.87 11.82
N HIS A 252 9.32 -9.31 12.46
CA HIS A 252 9.17 -8.28 13.49
C HIS A 252 8.52 -7.01 12.96
N ASN A 253 9.04 -6.45 11.85
CA ASN A 253 8.47 -5.23 11.28
C ASN A 253 7.03 -5.43 10.79
N LEU A 254 6.72 -6.55 10.13
CA LEU A 254 5.35 -6.87 9.77
C LEU A 254 4.45 -6.99 11.00
N ARG A 255 4.94 -7.59 12.09
CA ARG A 255 4.18 -7.66 13.35
C ARG A 255 3.94 -6.28 13.95
N PHE A 256 4.93 -5.39 13.94
CA PHE A 256 4.75 -4.00 14.38
C PHE A 256 3.62 -3.31 13.60
N PHE A 257 3.63 -3.39 12.27
CA PHE A 257 2.59 -2.79 11.43
C PHE A 257 1.22 -3.45 11.64
N GLY A 258 1.17 -4.78 11.81
CA GLY A 258 -0.07 -5.47 12.17
C GLY A 258 -0.65 -4.99 13.50
N ARG A 259 0.19 -4.81 14.53
CA ARG A 259 -0.22 -4.26 15.83
C ARG A 259 -0.67 -2.80 15.70
N LEU A 260 0.02 -1.98 14.90
CA LEU A 260 -0.40 -0.61 14.61
C LEU A 260 -1.80 -0.58 14.01
N MET A 261 -2.07 -1.40 12.99
CA MET A 261 -3.40 -1.48 12.38
C MET A 261 -4.48 -1.91 13.39
N GLN A 262 -4.17 -2.85 14.30
CA GLN A 262 -5.10 -3.26 15.37
C GLN A 262 -5.42 -2.12 16.35
N LEU A 263 -4.46 -1.24 16.64
CA LEU A 263 -4.68 -0.06 17.49
C LEU A 263 -5.48 1.03 16.76
N LEU A 264 -5.34 1.12 15.44
CA LEU A 264 -6.05 2.09 14.60
C LEU A 264 -7.48 1.68 14.26
N GLN A 265 -7.80 0.38 14.26
CA GLN A 265 -9.17 -0.09 14.10
C GLN A 265 -10.07 0.47 15.23
N GLU A 266 -11.16 1.11 14.81
CA GLU A 266 -12.30 1.42 15.66
C GLU A 266 -13.07 0.12 15.93
N LYS A 267 -13.52 -0.08 17.17
CA LYS A 267 -14.43 -1.18 17.50
C LYS A 267 -15.86 -0.73 17.24
#